data_AF-A0A1P9WX53-F1
#
_entry.id   AF-A0A1P9WX53-F1
#
_cell.length_a   1.000
_cell.length_b   1.000
_cell.length_c   1.000
_cell.angle_alpha   90.00
_cell.angle_beta   90.00
_cell.angle_gamma   90.00
#
_symmetry.space_group_name_H-M   'P 1'
#
loop_
_entity.id
_entity.type
_entity.pdbx_description
1 polymer ?
#
loop_
_entity_poly.entity_id
_entity_poly.type
_entity_poly.pdbx_seq_one_letter_code
_entity_poly.pdbx_strand_id
1 'polypeptide(L)'
;MNDHLTFDDLRAYQAGRLSGPARHRVERLLLEDPFYADALSGLEAMQQAATPTSEQLADLRNALKDRIHASATKKRLWPLWIATTTAAILFMLAMAIYFIFFAPKQPPQPLKPARPATTQSTHQVSMDQFRG
;
A
#
# COMPACT_ATOMS: atom_id res chain seq x y z
N MET A 1 51.88 37.88 -3.48
CA MET A 1 51.12 36.95 -4.32
C MET A 1 49.97 36.41 -3.48
N ASN A 2 48.79 36.14 -4.06
CA ASN A 2 47.65 35.59 -3.31
C ASN A 2 47.88 34.09 -3.08
N ASP A 3 48.54 33.69 -2.00
CA ASP A 3 48.99 32.30 -1.77
C ASP A 3 47.88 31.30 -1.40
N HIS A 4 46.62 31.68 -1.61
CA HIS A 4 45.45 30.85 -1.35
C HIS A 4 44.82 30.37 -2.64
N LEU A 5 44.49 29.08 -2.68
CA LEU A 5 43.67 28.51 -3.73
C LEU A 5 42.20 28.80 -3.46
N THR A 6 41.49 29.36 -4.43
CA THR A 6 40.03 29.44 -4.39
C THR A 6 39.40 28.17 -4.96
N PHE A 7 38.17 27.89 -4.56
CA PHE A 7 37.39 26.76 -5.05
C PHE A 7 37.16 26.80 -6.58
N ASP A 8 37.04 27.99 -7.16
CA ASP A 8 36.92 28.15 -8.62
C ASP A 8 38.20 27.75 -9.36
N ASP A 9 39.38 27.95 -8.75
CA ASP A 9 40.66 27.52 -9.32
C ASP A 9 40.78 25.99 -9.29
N LEU A 10 40.38 25.35 -8.19
CA LEU A 10 40.32 23.88 -8.08
C LEU A 10 39.36 23.27 -9.12
N ARG A 11 38.19 23.89 -9.30
CA ARG A 11 37.22 23.47 -10.33
C ARG A 11 37.75 23.69 -11.74
N ALA A 12 38.40 24.81 -12.01
CA ALA A 12 39.04 25.06 -13.31
C ALA A 12 40.20 24.08 -13.57
N TYR A 13 40.90 23.64 -12.53
CA TYR A 13 41.98 22.66 -12.59
C TYR A 13 41.43 21.28 -12.93
N GLN A 14 40.41 20.83 -12.21
CA GLN A 14 39.71 19.58 -12.49
C GLN A 14 39.12 19.57 -13.92
N ALA A 15 38.58 20.70 -14.37
CA ALA A 15 38.00 20.83 -15.72
C ALA A 15 39.06 20.99 -16.83
N GLY A 16 40.35 21.05 -16.51
CA GLY A 16 41.44 21.23 -17.48
C GLY A 16 41.46 22.60 -18.17
N ARG A 17 40.84 23.62 -17.57
CA ARG A 17 40.68 24.96 -18.17
C ARG A 17 41.76 25.97 -17.76
N LEU A 18 42.72 25.58 -16.91
CA LEU A 18 43.83 26.44 -16.49
C LEU A 18 44.98 26.45 -17.50
N SER A 19 45.61 27.61 -17.67
CA SER A 19 46.86 27.76 -18.42
C SER A 19 48.03 27.10 -17.69
N GLY A 20 49.07 26.67 -18.42
CA GLY A 20 50.22 25.94 -17.86
C GLY A 20 50.86 26.55 -16.61
N PRO A 21 51.16 27.87 -16.58
CA PRO A 21 51.73 28.51 -15.38
C PRO A 21 50.80 28.49 -14.17
N ALA A 22 49.49 28.65 -14.39
CA ALA A 22 48.50 28.66 -13.32
C ALA A 22 48.23 27.23 -12.80
N ARG A 23 48.27 26.24 -13.68
CA ARG A 23 48.22 24.82 -13.34
C ARG A 23 49.40 24.41 -12.44
N HIS A 24 50.61 24.83 -12.78
CA HIS A 24 51.81 24.52 -11.99
C HIS A 24 51.76 25.15 -10.59
N ARG A 25 51.18 26.35 -10.48
CA ARG A 25 50.95 27.00 -9.18
C ARG A 25 49.97 26.21 -8.31
N VAL A 26 48.87 25.73 -8.89
CA VAL A 26 47.88 24.89 -8.21
C VAL A 26 48.55 23.61 -7.72
N GLU A 27 49.29 22.91 -8.58
CA GLU A 27 50.02 21.68 -8.23
C GLU A 27 50.99 21.89 -7.06
N ARG A 28 51.71 23.02 -7.04
CA ARG A 28 52.61 23.35 -5.93
C ARG A 28 51.85 23.55 -4.62
N LEU A 29 50.76 24.30 -4.63
CA LEU A 29 49.95 24.56 -3.43
C LEU A 29 49.22 23.31 -2.92
N LEU A 30 48.85 22.38 -3.80
CA LEU A 30 48.32 21.06 -3.42
C LEU A 30 49.34 20.19 -2.69
N LEU A 31 50.62 20.32 -3.01
CA LEU A 31 51.71 19.62 -2.33
C LEU A 31 52.09 20.27 -1.00
N GLU A 32 51.87 21.58 -0.88
CA GLU A 32 52.21 22.37 0.31
C GLU A 32 51.14 22.24 1.42
N ASP A 33 49.86 22.11 1.07
CA ASP A 33 48.76 22.03 2.04
C ASP A 33 47.84 20.80 1.78
N PRO A 34 47.78 19.83 2.72
CA PRO A 34 46.92 18.65 2.58
C PRO A 34 45.42 18.98 2.52
N PHE A 35 44.98 20.15 3.00
CA PHE A 35 43.58 20.57 2.91
C PHE A 35 43.11 20.74 1.47
N TYR A 36 43.95 21.31 0.58
CA TYR A 36 43.56 21.51 -0.82
C TYR A 36 43.49 20.20 -1.59
N ALA A 37 44.33 19.22 -1.23
CA ALA A 37 44.24 17.87 -1.78
C ALA A 37 42.92 17.19 -1.39
N ASP A 38 42.53 17.27 -0.11
CA ASP A 38 41.26 16.73 0.38
C ASP A 38 40.05 17.44 -0.27
N ALA A 39 40.11 18.77 -0.41
CA ALA A 39 39.07 19.54 -1.10
C ALA A 39 38.92 19.14 -2.58
N LEU A 40 40.03 18.88 -3.28
CA LEU A 40 40.00 18.40 -4.66
C LEU A 40 39.41 16.99 -4.75
N SER A 41 39.79 16.07 -3.86
CA SER A 41 39.22 14.72 -3.79
C SER A 41 37.73 14.74 -3.48
N GLY A 42 37.27 15.63 -2.60
CA GLY A 42 35.85 15.85 -2.32
C GLY A 42 35.09 16.37 -3.53
N LEU A 43 35.67 17.30 -4.29
CA LEU A 43 35.11 17.81 -5.54
C LEU A 43 34.97 16.69 -6.59
N GLU A 44 35.98 15.83 -6.72
CA GLU A 44 35.96 14.67 -7.61
C GLU A 44 34.89 13.65 -7.22
N ALA A 45 34.79 13.31 -5.93
CA ALA A 45 33.76 12.42 -5.42
C ALA A 45 32.34 12.96 -5.67
N MET A 46 32.12 14.27 -5.51
CA MET A 46 30.85 14.92 -5.82
C MET A 46 30.54 14.89 -7.32
N GLN A 47 31.53 15.13 -8.19
CA GLN A 47 31.36 15.06 -9.64
C GLN A 47 30.96 13.64 -10.07
N GLN A 48 31.64 12.63 -9.53
CA GLN A 48 31.38 11.22 -9.80
C GLN A 48 30.00 10.79 -9.30
N ALA A 49 29.58 11.28 -8.13
CA ALA A 49 28.24 11.05 -7.60
C ALA A 49 27.15 11.81 -8.38
N ALA A 50 27.47 12.97 -8.96
CA ALA A 50 26.57 13.78 -9.78
C ALA A 50 26.39 13.25 -11.21
N THR A 51 27.27 12.36 -11.68
CA THR A 51 27.09 11.59 -12.92
C THR A 51 26.76 10.13 -12.61
N PRO A 52 25.61 9.84 -11.97
CA PRO A 52 25.20 8.46 -11.77
C PRO A 52 24.97 7.81 -13.13
N THR A 53 25.46 6.58 -13.28
CA THR A 53 25.11 5.76 -14.43
C THR A 53 23.59 5.49 -14.43
N SER A 54 23.01 5.26 -15.61
CA SER A 54 21.58 4.95 -15.75
C SER A 54 21.16 3.74 -14.91
N GLU A 55 22.06 2.78 -14.73
CA GLU A 55 21.89 1.58 -13.90
C GLU A 55 21.81 1.93 -12.39
N GLN A 56 22.74 2.73 -11.88
CA GLN A 56 22.70 3.20 -10.48
C GLN A 56 21.42 3.99 -10.18
N LEU A 57 20.98 4.83 -11.12
CA LEU A 57 19.72 5.56 -11.01
C LEU A 57 18.50 4.62 -10.98
N ALA A 58 18.52 3.56 -11.79
CA ALA A 58 17.45 2.56 -11.81
C ALA A 58 17.38 1.80 -10.48
N ASP A 59 18.52 1.38 -9.93
CA ASP A 59 18.61 0.68 -8.65
C ASP A 59 18.15 1.55 -7.48
N LEU A 60 18.55 2.82 -7.42
CA LEU A 60 18.07 3.76 -6.41
C LEU A 60 16.55 3.94 -6.50
N ARG A 61 16.02 4.05 -7.73
CA ARG A 61 14.58 4.18 -7.95
C ARG A 61 13.82 2.93 -7.50
N ASN A 62 14.36 1.74 -7.78
CA ASN A 62 13.79 0.47 -7.34
C ASN A 62 13.80 0.36 -5.81
N ALA A 63 14.94 0.64 -5.17
CA ALA A 63 15.06 0.63 -3.72
C ALA A 63 14.11 1.64 -3.03
N LEU A 64 13.93 2.83 -3.61
CA LEU A 64 12.98 3.81 -3.10
C LEU A 64 11.53 3.32 -3.27
N LYS A 65 11.19 2.79 -4.44
CA LYS A 65 9.87 2.23 -4.73
C LYS A 65 9.55 1.09 -3.77
N ASP A 66 10.49 0.21 -3.50
CA ASP A 66 10.34 -0.87 -2.52
C ASP A 66 10.13 -0.34 -1.10
N ARG A 67 10.84 0.71 -0.67
CA ARG A 67 10.61 1.32 0.66
C ARG A 67 9.25 1.98 0.78
N ILE A 68 8.79 2.68 -0.27
CA ILE A 68 7.46 3.28 -0.33
C ILE A 68 6.39 2.18 -0.29
N HIS A 69 6.54 1.11 -1.06
CA HIS A 69 5.60 -0.01 -1.06
C HIS A 69 5.65 -0.83 0.24
N ALA A 70 6.83 -1.10 0.80
CA ALA A 70 6.99 -1.84 2.05
C ALA A 70 6.39 -1.08 3.24
N SER A 71 6.55 0.24 3.30
CA SER A 71 5.91 1.07 4.34
C SER A 71 4.38 1.14 4.18
N ALA A 72 3.87 1.14 2.95
CA ALA A 72 2.44 1.10 2.67
C ALA A 72 1.81 -0.29 2.97
N THR A 73 2.55 -1.37 2.77
CA THR A 73 2.02 -2.74 2.89
C THR A 73 2.12 -3.30 4.31
N LYS A 74 3.15 -2.94 5.10
CA LYS A 74 3.39 -3.57 6.43
C LYS A 74 2.30 -3.28 7.49
N LYS A 75 1.41 -2.31 7.28
CA LYS A 75 0.30 -2.00 8.21
C LYS A 75 -1.10 -2.06 7.62
N ARG A 76 -1.27 -2.25 6.30
CA ARG A 76 -2.55 -1.92 5.62
C ARG A 76 -3.41 -3.10 5.19
N LEU A 77 -3.08 -4.37 5.46
CA LEU A 77 -3.85 -5.48 4.86
C LEU A 77 -4.09 -6.67 5.79
N TRP A 78 -4.41 -6.43 7.06
CA TRP A 78 -5.53 -7.20 7.61
C TRP A 78 -6.79 -6.42 7.29
N PRO A 79 -7.50 -6.75 6.20
CA PRO A 79 -8.76 -6.09 5.91
C PRO A 79 -9.67 -6.32 7.11
N LEU A 80 -10.13 -5.22 7.75
CA LEU A 80 -11.03 -5.28 8.90
C LEU A 80 -12.26 -6.15 8.65
N TRP A 81 -12.63 -6.34 7.38
CA TRP A 81 -13.68 -7.26 6.94
C TRP A 81 -13.45 -8.72 7.34
N ILE A 82 -12.21 -9.22 7.40
CA ILE A 82 -11.95 -10.59 7.87
C ILE A 82 -12.27 -10.71 9.36
N ALA A 83 -11.89 -9.70 10.15
CA ALA A 83 -12.20 -9.68 11.58
C ALA A 83 -13.72 -9.62 11.84
N THR A 84 -14.47 -8.87 11.04
CA THR A 84 -15.94 -8.81 11.17
C THR A 84 -16.62 -10.10 10.73
N THR A 85 -16.15 -10.75 9.66
CA THR A 85 -16.69 -12.06 9.22
C THR A 85 -16.45 -13.14 10.26
N THR A 86 -15.25 -13.24 10.84
CA THR A 86 -14.96 -14.23 11.89
C THR A 86 -15.78 -13.97 13.15
N ALA A 87 -15.92 -12.71 13.58
CA ALA A 87 -16.73 -12.35 14.74
C ALA A 87 -18.23 -12.68 14.54
N ALA A 88 -18.78 -12.42 13.35
CA ALA A 88 -20.17 -12.75 13.03
C ALA A 88 -20.43 -14.25 13.03
N ILE A 89 -19.51 -15.05 12.45
CA ILE A 89 -19.62 -16.51 12.43
C ILE A 89 -19.57 -17.06 13.86
N LEU A 90 -18.63 -16.59 14.69
CA LEU A 90 -18.51 -17.01 16.09
C LEU A 90 -19.74 -16.61 16.91
N PHE A 91 -20.28 -15.41 16.70
CA PHE A 91 -21.49 -14.96 17.37
C PHE A 91 -22.71 -15.80 16.98
N MET A 92 -22.87 -16.11 15.69
CA MET A 92 -23.94 -16.98 15.19
C MET A 92 -23.85 -18.38 15.80
N LEU A 93 -22.63 -18.95 15.87
CA LEU A 93 -22.39 -20.26 16.47
C LEU A 93 -22.72 -20.26 17.97
N ALA A 94 -22.26 -19.23 18.70
CA ALA A 94 -22.52 -19.10 20.13
C ALA A 94 -24.02 -18.96 20.42
N MET A 95 -24.75 -18.18 19.61
CA MET A 95 -26.20 -18.05 19.73
C MET A 95 -26.94 -19.35 19.42
N ALA A 96 -26.51 -20.11 18.40
CA ALA A 96 -27.09 -21.41 18.09
C ALA A 96 -26.89 -22.43 19.21
N ILE A 97 -25.69 -22.51 19.79
CA ILE A 97 -25.38 -23.39 20.92
C ILE A 97 -26.19 -22.98 22.15
N TYR A 98 -26.28 -21.67 22.43
CA TYR A 98 -27.08 -21.16 23.53
C TYR A 98 -28.55 -21.55 23.35
N PHE A 99 -29.15 -21.38 22.18
CA PHE A 99 -30.53 -21.79 21.92
C PHE A 99 -30.74 -23.30 22.10
N ILE A 100 -29.80 -24.15 21.69
CA ILE A 100 -29.93 -25.61 21.86
C ILE A 100 -29.92 -26.00 23.34
N PHE A 101 -29.09 -25.36 24.17
CA PHE A 101 -28.99 -25.68 25.59
C PHE A 101 -30.03 -24.97 26.48
N PHE A 102 -30.44 -23.75 26.11
CA PHE A 102 -31.32 -22.89 26.92
C PHE A 102 -32.74 -22.73 26.36
N ALA A 103 -33.07 -23.24 25.16
CA ALA A 103 -34.45 -23.19 24.68
C ALA A 103 -35.35 -24.07 25.57
N PRO A 104 -36.36 -23.50 26.24
CA PRO A 104 -37.40 -24.31 26.85
C PRO A 104 -38.13 -25.07 25.74
N LYS A 105 -38.30 -26.38 25.93
CA LYS A 105 -39.08 -27.24 25.02
C LYS A 105 -40.45 -26.60 24.85
N GLN A 106 -40.75 -26.06 23.67
CA GLN A 106 -42.08 -25.54 23.38
C GLN A 106 -43.04 -26.74 23.44
N PRO A 107 -44.08 -26.73 24.29
CA PRO A 107 -45.09 -27.76 24.23
C PRO A 107 -45.75 -27.70 22.85
N PRO A 108 -46.06 -28.86 22.24
CA PRO A 108 -46.64 -28.91 20.91
C PRO A 108 -47.92 -28.07 20.88
N GLN A 109 -47.96 -27.08 19.99
CA GLN A 109 -49.16 -26.29 19.77
C GLN A 109 -50.27 -27.21 19.24
N PRO A 110 -51.46 -27.24 19.86
CA PRO A 110 -52.57 -28.01 19.32
C PRO A 110 -52.95 -27.45 17.95
N LEU A 111 -52.96 -28.32 16.95
CA LEU A 111 -53.40 -28.05 15.58
C LEU A 111 -54.78 -27.35 15.61
N LYS A 112 -54.83 -26.10 15.14
CA LYS A 112 -56.11 -25.42 14.87
C LYS A 112 -56.86 -26.24 13.81
N PRO A 113 -58.12 -26.64 14.04
CA PRO A 113 -58.88 -27.39 13.05
C PRO A 113 -59.00 -26.57 11.75
N ALA A 114 -58.67 -27.22 10.64
CA ALA A 114 -58.86 -26.69 9.30
C ALA A 114 -60.35 -26.37 9.09
N ARG A 115 -60.63 -25.09 8.79
CA ARG A 115 -61.96 -24.64 8.39
C ARG A 115 -62.27 -25.27 7.02
N PRO A 116 -63.39 -25.99 6.84
CA PRO A 116 -63.69 -26.63 5.57
C PRO A 116 -63.89 -25.56 4.49
N ALA A 117 -63.24 -25.79 3.35
CA ALA A 117 -63.41 -25.01 2.14
C ALA A 117 -64.85 -25.14 1.65
N THR A 118 -65.61 -24.04 1.68
CA THR A 118 -66.88 -23.95 0.96
C THR A 118 -66.58 -23.90 -0.53
N THR A 119 -66.69 -25.08 -1.12
CA THR A 119 -66.67 -25.37 -2.53
C THR A 119 -67.95 -24.83 -3.20
N GLN A 120 -67.75 -24.11 -4.30
CA GLN A 120 -68.69 -23.91 -5.42
C GLN A 120 -69.93 -23.01 -5.21
N SER A 121 -69.85 -21.81 -5.82
CA SER A 121 -71.00 -21.23 -6.53
C SER A 121 -70.48 -20.74 -7.88
N THR A 122 -70.36 -21.71 -8.80
CA THR A 122 -70.11 -21.50 -10.21
C THR A 122 -71.41 -21.83 -10.93
N HIS A 123 -71.95 -20.83 -11.63
CA HIS A 123 -72.73 -20.98 -12.86
C HIS A 123 -74.07 -21.77 -12.75
N GLN A 124 -75.22 -21.08 -12.76
CA GLN A 124 -76.02 -20.87 -13.98
C GLN A 124 -76.36 -22.17 -14.74
N VAL A 125 -77.68 -22.47 -14.81
CA VAL A 125 -78.45 -23.00 -15.96
C VAL A 125 -79.54 -23.99 -15.50
N SER A 126 -80.79 -23.48 -15.56
CA SER A 126 -81.97 -24.05 -16.24
C SER A 126 -82.43 -25.51 -16.04
N MET A 127 -83.75 -25.61 -15.86
CA MET A 127 -84.71 -26.63 -16.34
C MET A 127 -85.21 -27.74 -15.41
N ASP A 128 -86.53 -27.97 -15.59
CA ASP A 128 -87.45 -28.97 -15.06
C ASP A 128 -87.92 -28.78 -13.60
N GLN A 129 -89.11 -28.23 -13.30
CA GLN A 129 -90.38 -28.23 -14.03
C GLN A 129 -90.85 -29.63 -14.47
N PHE A 130 -90.90 -30.58 -13.54
CA PHE A 130 -91.83 -31.72 -13.61
C PHE A 130 -92.21 -32.20 -12.19
N ARG A 131 -93.32 -31.67 -11.68
CA ARG A 131 -94.02 -32.16 -10.49
C ARG A 131 -95.33 -32.80 -10.99
N GLY A 132 -95.53 -34.07 -10.66
CA GLY A 132 -96.82 -34.75 -10.75
C GLY A 132 -97.77 -34.35 -9.64
#